data_AF-A0A355D754-F1
#
_entry.id   AF-A0A355D754-F1
#
_cell.length_a   1.000
_cell.length_b   1.000
_cell.length_c   1.000
_cell.angle_alpha   90.00
_cell.angle_beta   90.00
_cell.angle_gamma   90.00
#
_symmetry.space_group_name_H-M   'P 1'
#
loop_
_entity.id
_entity.type
_entity.pdbx_description
1 polymer ?
#
loop_
_entity_poly.entity_id
_entity_poly.type
_entity_poly.pdbx_seq_one_letter_code
_entity_poly.pdbx_strand_id
1 'polypeptide(L)'
;MIFYSKESEKEEISKDTPNIVMEKLLKSRTIVISGEINQSLAEKVVTQLLILEEMGNDPIKIFINSQGGHVEAGDTIHDMIKFITPKVIMIGTGWVASAGITIYLAADKENRYSLPNTRYMIHQPLGGFNGPATDIGIEAE
;
A
#
# COMPACT_ATOMS: atom_id res chain seq x y z
N MET A 1 14.12 -31.74 -50.29
CA MET A 1 14.79 -30.64 -49.56
C MET A 1 13.72 -29.98 -48.70
N ILE A 2 13.71 -30.32 -47.40
CA ILE A 2 12.73 -29.86 -46.43
C ILE A 2 13.26 -28.52 -45.88
N PHE A 3 12.52 -27.44 -46.10
CA PHE A 3 12.80 -26.15 -45.45
C PHE A 3 12.10 -26.15 -44.09
N TYR A 4 12.90 -26.06 -43.02
CA TYR A 4 12.45 -25.88 -41.65
C TYR A 4 12.12 -24.40 -41.44
N SER A 5 10.84 -24.02 -41.47
CA SER A 5 10.40 -22.71 -40.99
C SER A 5 10.21 -22.79 -39.48
N LYS A 6 11.19 -22.28 -38.72
CA LYS A 6 11.02 -21.89 -37.32
C LYS A 6 10.08 -20.69 -37.29
N GLU A 7 8.78 -20.93 -37.13
CA GLU A 7 7.87 -19.88 -36.69
C GLU A 7 7.94 -19.80 -35.17
N SER A 8 8.31 -18.60 -34.71
CA SER A 8 8.42 -18.20 -33.32
C SER A 8 7.08 -18.38 -32.60
N GLU A 9 7.05 -19.22 -31.57
CA GLU A 9 6.03 -19.15 -30.53
C GLU A 9 6.13 -17.78 -29.84
N LYS A 10 5.25 -16.86 -30.22
CA LYS A 10 4.96 -15.69 -29.40
C LYS A 10 4.13 -16.19 -28.24
N GLU A 11 4.74 -16.29 -27.05
CA GLU A 11 4.01 -16.49 -25.80
C GLU A 11 2.95 -15.39 -25.67
N GLU A 12 1.68 -15.78 -25.83
CA GLU A 12 0.54 -14.95 -25.45
C GLU A 12 0.61 -14.73 -23.94
N ILE A 13 0.97 -13.52 -23.53
CA ILE A 13 0.82 -13.07 -22.14
C ILE A 13 -0.68 -13.06 -21.85
N SER A 14 -1.16 -14.15 -21.25
CA SER A 14 -2.58 -14.36 -20.97
C SER A 14 -3.10 -13.32 -19.98
N LYS A 15 -4.40 -13.00 -20.12
CA LYS A 15 -5.18 -12.10 -19.24
C LYS A 15 -5.20 -12.52 -17.75
N ASP A 16 -4.57 -13.65 -17.38
CA ASP A 16 -4.42 -14.16 -16.01
C ASP A 16 -3.15 -13.71 -15.28
N THR A 17 -2.26 -12.98 -15.95
CA THR A 17 -1.03 -12.46 -15.35
C THR A 17 -1.23 -11.67 -14.05
N PRO A 18 -2.30 -10.85 -13.86
CA PRO A 18 -2.55 -10.15 -12.59
C PRO A 18 -2.72 -11.09 -11.40
N ASN A 19 -3.33 -12.27 -11.62
CA ASN A 19 -3.62 -13.22 -10.56
C ASN A 19 -2.36 -13.95 -10.09
N ILE A 20 -1.50 -14.36 -11.04
CA ILE A 20 -0.25 -15.08 -10.72
C ILE A 20 0.73 -14.20 -9.94
N VAL A 21 0.84 -12.91 -10.28
CA VAL A 21 1.72 -11.98 -9.55
C VAL A 21 1.21 -11.75 -8.14
N MET A 22 -0.10 -11.54 -7.99
CA MET A 22 -0.74 -11.31 -6.70
C MET A 22 -0.61 -12.53 -5.77
N GLU A 23 -0.86 -13.74 -6.29
CA GLU A 23 -0.67 -14.97 -5.53
C GLU A 23 0.78 -15.18 -5.09
N LYS A 24 1.75 -14.88 -5.95
CA LYS A 24 3.18 -14.97 -5.60
C LYS A 24 3.55 -13.97 -4.51
N LEU A 25 3.02 -12.74 -4.58
CA LEU A 25 3.24 -11.72 -3.55
C LEU A 25 2.63 -12.12 -2.20
N LEU A 26 1.41 -12.65 -2.21
CA LEU A 26 0.76 -13.19 -1.00
C LEU A 26 1.56 -14.34 -0.38
N LYS A 27 2.04 -15.30 -1.19
CA LYS A 27 2.94 -16.36 -0.71
C LYS A 27 4.23 -15.83 -0.11
N SER A 28 4.74 -14.72 -0.64
CA SER A 28 5.93 -14.03 -0.10
C SER A 28 5.63 -13.10 1.08
N ARG A 29 4.36 -13.03 1.53
CA ARG A 29 3.86 -12.14 2.58
C ARG A 29 4.25 -10.68 2.36
N THR A 30 4.15 -10.23 1.10
CA THR A 30 4.57 -8.90 0.67
C THR A 30 3.38 -8.11 0.12
N ILE A 31 3.19 -6.91 0.63
CA ILE A 31 2.21 -5.93 0.17
C ILE A 31 2.97 -4.74 -0.44
N VAL A 32 2.43 -4.18 -1.53
CA VAL A 32 2.95 -2.97 -2.17
C VAL A 32 1.89 -1.89 -2.14
N ILE A 33 2.20 -0.79 -1.45
CA ILE A 33 1.42 0.44 -1.41
C ILE A 33 2.10 1.44 -2.33
N SER A 34 1.49 1.70 -3.48
CA SER A 34 2.06 2.61 -4.48
C SER A 34 1.00 3.57 -5.03
N GLY A 35 1.35 4.85 -5.09
CA GLY A 35 0.48 5.90 -5.61
C GLY A 35 -0.35 6.60 -4.53
N GLU A 36 -1.48 7.15 -4.94
CA GLU A 36 -2.39 7.92 -4.08
C GLU A 36 -3.11 7.01 -3.06
N ILE A 37 -3.22 7.48 -1.81
CA ILE A 37 -4.01 6.83 -0.77
C ILE A 37 -5.50 7.19 -0.94
N ASN A 38 -6.31 6.20 -1.25
CA ASN A 38 -7.77 6.33 -1.37
C ASN A 38 -8.47 5.09 -0.82
N GLN A 39 -9.81 5.13 -0.73
CA GLN A 39 -10.60 4.04 -0.15
C GLN A 39 -10.41 2.70 -0.87
N SER A 40 -10.28 2.71 -2.21
CA SER A 40 -10.06 1.47 -2.97
C SER A 40 -8.70 0.85 -2.67
N LEU A 41 -7.64 1.66 -2.50
CA LEU A 41 -6.34 1.16 -2.08
C LEU A 41 -6.39 0.64 -0.65
N ALA A 42 -7.05 1.35 0.26
CA ALA A 42 -7.22 0.92 1.65
C ALA A 42 -7.93 -0.43 1.73
N GLU A 43 -9.06 -0.61 1.05
CA GLU A 43 -9.79 -1.89 0.98
C GLU A 43 -8.89 -3.03 0.50
N LYS A 44 -8.10 -2.81 -0.55
CA LYS A 44 -7.15 -3.81 -1.08
C LYS A 44 -6.09 -4.19 -0.06
N VAL A 45 -5.47 -3.20 0.58
CA VAL A 45 -4.40 -3.43 1.58
C VAL A 45 -4.96 -4.15 2.80
N VAL A 46 -6.10 -3.72 3.33
CA VAL A 46 -6.76 -4.35 4.48
C VAL A 46 -7.15 -5.79 4.19
N THR A 47 -7.72 -6.05 3.01
CA THR A 47 -8.04 -7.42 2.58
C THR A 47 -6.80 -8.30 2.55
N GLN A 48 -5.69 -7.80 2.01
CA GLN A 48 -4.41 -8.53 1.99
C GLN A 48 -3.87 -8.79 3.39
N LEU A 49 -3.94 -7.81 4.30
CA LEU A 49 -3.50 -7.96 5.69
C LEU A 49 -4.28 -9.07 6.41
N LEU A 50 -5.61 -9.07 6.29
CA LEU A 50 -6.48 -10.10 6.89
C LEU A 50 -6.21 -11.49 6.31
N ILE A 51 -6.03 -11.60 4.99
CA ILE A 51 -5.65 -12.87 4.35
C ILE A 51 -4.31 -13.37 4.88
N LEU A 52 -3.31 -12.47 4.99
CA LEU A 52 -1.98 -12.85 5.47
C LEU A 52 -1.98 -13.23 6.95
N GLU A 53 -2.79 -12.59 7.78
CA GLU A 53 -3.01 -12.97 9.18
C GLU A 53 -3.62 -14.37 9.28
N GLU A 54 -4.67 -14.67 8.51
CA GLU A 54 -5.30 -16.00 8.50
C GLU A 54 -4.32 -17.09 8.03
N MET A 55 -3.41 -16.75 7.11
CA MET A 55 -2.35 -17.66 6.65
C MET A 55 -1.26 -17.92 7.72
N GLY A 56 -1.18 -17.11 8.78
CA GLY A 56 -0.26 -17.30 9.90
C GLY A 56 0.41 -16.02 10.42
N ASN A 57 1.24 -16.18 11.44
CA ASN A 57 1.84 -15.07 12.21
C ASN A 57 3.24 -14.63 11.75
N ASP A 58 3.73 -15.17 10.63
CA ASP A 58 5.03 -14.76 10.08
C ASP A 58 5.03 -13.28 9.66
N PRO A 59 6.18 -12.58 9.72
CA PRO A 59 6.23 -11.16 9.37
C PRO A 59 5.70 -10.83 7.98
N ILE A 60 5.04 -9.68 7.86
CA ILE A 60 4.52 -9.13 6.61
C ILE A 60 5.43 -7.96 6.19
N LYS A 61 5.89 -7.96 4.94
CA LYS A 61 6.67 -6.86 4.38
C LYS A 61 5.77 -5.91 3.61
N ILE A 62 5.81 -4.63 3.92
CA ILE A 62 5.08 -3.60 3.20
C ILE A 62 6.08 -2.65 2.55
N PHE A 63 6.05 -2.55 1.22
CA PHE A 63 6.76 -1.50 0.50
C PHE A 63 5.83 -0.33 0.25
N ILE A 64 6.24 0.88 0.65
CA ILE A 64 5.43 2.09 0.49
C ILE A 64 6.15 3.16 -0.34
N ASN A 65 5.44 3.64 -1.36
CA ASN A 65 5.80 4.77 -2.22
C ASN A 65 4.52 5.55 -2.55
N SER A 66 4.22 6.58 -1.77
CA SER A 66 2.97 7.32 -1.85
C SER A 66 3.19 8.82 -1.67
N GLN A 67 2.47 9.61 -2.47
CA GLN A 67 2.39 11.07 -2.33
C GLN A 67 1.37 11.50 -1.26
N GLY A 68 0.69 10.56 -0.62
CA GLY A 68 -0.44 10.83 0.28
C GLY A 68 -1.79 10.64 -0.41
N GLY A 69 -2.82 11.24 0.17
CA GLY A 69 -4.20 11.16 -0.29
C GLY A 69 -5.17 11.40 0.86
N HIS A 70 -6.28 10.69 0.87
CA HIS A 70 -7.30 10.79 1.93
C HIS A 70 -6.73 10.36 3.28
N VAL A 71 -6.86 11.23 4.28
CA VAL A 71 -6.34 10.99 5.63
C VAL A 71 -7.01 9.77 6.26
N GLU A 72 -8.34 9.67 6.14
CA GLU A 72 -9.15 8.60 6.73
C GLU A 72 -8.83 7.23 6.11
N ALA A 73 -8.53 7.20 4.80
CA ALA A 73 -8.09 5.98 4.14
C ALA A 73 -6.68 5.56 4.62
N GLY A 74 -5.81 6.53 4.90
CA GLY A 74 -4.52 6.31 5.54
C GLY A 74 -4.65 5.76 6.96
N ASP A 75 -5.54 6.35 7.76
CA ASP A 75 -5.81 5.95 9.14
C ASP A 75 -6.37 4.52 9.20
N THR A 76 -7.26 4.16 8.26
CA THR A 76 -7.76 2.79 8.12
C THR A 76 -6.63 1.78 7.94
N ILE A 77 -5.66 2.08 7.05
CA ILE A 77 -4.51 1.19 6.83
C ILE A 77 -3.60 1.16 8.07
N HIS A 78 -3.34 2.32 8.67
CA HIS A 78 -2.53 2.44 9.88
C HIS A 78 -3.10 1.59 11.03
N ASP A 79 -4.39 1.69 11.28
CA ASP A 79 -5.05 0.97 12.37
C ASP A 79 -5.06 -0.53 12.12
N MET A 80 -5.29 -0.96 10.88
CA MET A 80 -5.22 -2.38 10.54
C MET A 80 -3.82 -2.95 10.67
N ILE A 81 -2.76 -2.19 10.34
CA ILE A 81 -1.38 -2.61 10.59
C ILE A 81 -1.12 -2.83 12.09
N LYS A 82 -1.71 -2.01 12.96
CA LYS A 82 -1.58 -2.14 14.42
C LYS A 82 -2.50 -3.21 15.02
N PHE A 83 -3.61 -3.50 14.36
CA PHE A 83 -4.62 -4.44 14.84
C PHE A 83 -4.20 -5.90 14.61
N ILE A 84 -3.63 -6.21 13.44
CA ILE A 84 -3.29 -7.58 13.09
C ILE A 84 -2.17 -8.13 13.99
N THR A 85 -2.18 -9.45 14.18
CA THR A 85 -1.20 -10.17 14.99
C THR A 85 0.21 -10.23 14.38
N PRO A 86 0.40 -10.48 13.05
CA PRO A 86 1.72 -10.60 12.46
C PRO A 86 2.50 -9.28 12.51
N LYS A 87 3.80 -9.35 12.79
CA LYS A 87 4.67 -8.17 12.76
C LYS A 87 4.75 -7.59 11.35
N VAL A 88 4.68 -6.26 11.24
CA VAL A 88 4.84 -5.55 9.98
C VAL A 88 6.26 -4.98 9.87
N ILE A 89 6.94 -5.34 8.80
CA ILE A 89 8.19 -4.73 8.36
C ILE A 89 7.86 -3.71 7.28
N MET A 90 8.04 -2.43 7.59
CA MET A 90 7.74 -1.33 6.67
C MET A 90 9.00 -0.89 5.94
N ILE A 91 8.95 -0.81 4.62
CA ILE A 91 10.06 -0.36 3.77
C ILE A 91 9.60 0.83 2.93
N GLY A 92 10.13 2.01 3.25
CA GLY A 92 9.94 3.22 2.44
C GLY A 92 10.84 3.18 1.22
N THR A 93 10.29 3.59 0.07
CA THR A 93 11.03 3.74 -1.18
C THR A 93 10.47 4.88 -2.01
N GLY A 94 11.32 5.53 -2.81
CA GLY A 94 10.90 6.64 -3.67
C GLY A 94 10.47 7.86 -2.84
N TRP A 95 9.17 8.04 -2.69
CA TRP A 95 8.59 9.14 -1.92
C TRP A 95 7.52 8.62 -0.96
N VAL A 96 7.61 8.98 0.32
CA VAL A 96 6.57 8.74 1.33
C VAL A 96 6.13 10.09 1.88
N ALA A 97 4.89 10.50 1.61
CA ALA A 97 4.39 11.82 2.00
C ALA A 97 2.99 11.78 2.62
N SER A 98 2.69 12.76 3.48
CA SER A 98 1.34 13.00 4.01
C SER A 98 0.73 11.75 4.67
N ALA A 99 -0.48 11.30 4.27
CA ALA A 99 -1.08 10.04 4.71
C ALA A 99 -0.17 8.80 4.51
N GLY A 100 0.76 8.82 3.56
CA GLY A 100 1.77 7.76 3.44
C GLY A 100 2.72 7.70 4.65
N ILE A 101 2.97 8.84 5.31
CA ILE A 101 3.75 8.89 6.55
C ILE A 101 3.01 8.22 7.70
N THR A 102 1.70 8.46 7.86
CA THR A 102 0.93 7.84 8.95
C THR A 102 0.95 6.33 8.82
N ILE A 103 0.75 5.80 7.61
CA ILE A 103 0.92 4.38 7.29
C ILE A 103 2.33 3.90 7.61
N TYR A 104 3.38 4.61 7.15
CA TYR A 104 4.78 4.22 7.39
C TYR A 104 5.11 4.12 8.89
N LEU A 105 4.56 5.03 9.70
CA LEU A 105 4.76 5.07 11.14
C LEU A 105 3.94 4.04 11.91
N ALA A 106 2.99 3.34 11.26
CA ALA A 106 2.16 2.32 11.89
C ALA A 106 2.95 1.11 12.38
N ALA A 107 4.03 0.75 11.69
CA ALA A 107 4.93 -0.33 12.09
C ALA A 107 5.83 0.09 13.28
N ASP A 108 6.22 -0.89 14.09
CA ASP A 108 7.13 -0.70 15.22
C ASP A 108 8.44 -0.05 14.76
N LYS A 109 9.02 0.81 15.61
CA LYS A 109 10.15 1.68 15.25
C LYS A 109 11.33 0.92 14.66
N GLU A 110 11.66 -0.23 15.22
CA GLU A 110 12.75 -1.11 14.80
C GLU A 110 12.49 -1.85 13.48
N ASN A 111 11.23 -1.91 13.03
CA ASN A 111 10.81 -2.58 11.81
C ASN A 111 10.55 -1.60 10.65
N ARG A 112 10.97 -0.34 10.80
CA ARG A 112 10.86 0.70 9.77
C ARG A 112 12.20 0.90 9.08
N TYR A 113 12.25 0.53 7.81
CA TYR A 113 13.40 0.65 6.93
C TYR A 113 13.14 1.69 5.85
N SER A 114 14.22 2.22 5.29
CA SER A 114 14.16 3.16 4.19
C SER A 114 15.23 2.82 3.17
N LEU A 115 14.87 2.79 1.89
CA LEU A 115 15.87 2.64 0.84
C LEU A 115 16.67 3.95 0.68
N PRO A 116 17.94 3.89 0.19
CA PRO A 116 18.86 5.03 0.25
C PRO A 116 18.40 6.32 -0.43
N ASN A 117 17.48 6.24 -1.39
CA ASN A 117 16.99 7.39 -2.17
C ASN A 117 15.58 7.85 -1.76
N THR A 118 15.05 7.35 -0.64
CA THR A 118 13.69 7.67 -0.21
C THR A 118 13.62 9.10 0.31
N ARG A 119 12.59 9.83 -0.11
CA ARG A 119 12.25 11.16 0.40
C ARG A 119 11.01 11.08 1.27
N TYR A 120 11.07 11.70 2.43
CA TYR A 120 9.94 11.84 3.33
C TYR A 120 9.44 13.28 3.30
N MET A 121 8.13 13.47 3.29
CA MET A 121 7.51 14.80 3.37
C MET A 121 6.31 14.76 4.31
N ILE A 122 6.41 15.49 5.41
CA ILE A 122 5.30 15.71 6.32
C ILE A 122 4.74 17.11 6.08
N HIS A 123 3.41 17.24 6.12
CA HIS A 123 2.73 18.51 6.11
C HIS A 123 1.41 18.38 6.87
N GLN A 124 0.85 19.50 7.31
CA GLN A 124 -0.47 19.53 7.91
C GLN A 124 -1.54 19.02 6.94
N PRO A 125 -2.62 18.37 7.41
CA PRO A 125 -3.74 17.96 6.55
C PRO A 125 -4.28 19.12 5.72
N LEU A 126 -4.79 18.80 4.52
CA LEU A 126 -5.43 19.76 3.65
C LEU A 126 -6.87 19.31 3.44
N GLY A 127 -7.81 20.21 3.67
CA GLY A 127 -9.24 19.98 3.50
C GLY A 127 -9.93 21.28 3.08
N GLY A 128 -11.18 21.16 2.68
CA GLY A 128 -12.00 22.31 2.31
C GLY A 128 -13.47 21.95 2.42
N PHE A 129 -14.24 22.84 3.04
CA PHE A 129 -15.66 22.66 3.26
C PHE A 129 -16.42 23.91 2.84
N ASN A 130 -17.61 23.71 2.28
CA ASN A 130 -18.52 24.79 1.90
C ASN A 130 -19.90 24.48 2.47
N GLY A 131 -20.48 25.42 3.20
CA GLY A 131 -21.79 25.23 3.83
C GLY A 131 -22.17 26.42 4.73
N PRO A 132 -23.24 26.27 5.51
CA PRO A 132 -23.61 27.21 6.57
C PRO A 132 -22.43 27.52 7.50
N ALA A 133 -22.39 28.73 8.06
CA ALA A 133 -21.32 29.16 8.96
C ALA A 133 -21.14 28.21 10.15
N THR A 134 -22.24 27.65 10.67
CA THR A 134 -22.21 26.64 11.74
C THR A 134 -21.46 25.39 11.31
N ASP A 135 -21.71 24.88 10.11
CA ASP A 135 -21.09 23.65 9.60
C ASP A 135 -19.61 23.89 9.24
N ILE A 136 -19.26 25.08 8.73
CA ILE A 136 -17.85 25.49 8.56
C ILE A 136 -17.14 25.51 9.91
N GLY A 137 -17.79 26.02 10.95
CA GLY A 137 -17.23 26.04 12.31
C GLY A 137 -16.99 24.63 12.86
N ILE A 138 -17.93 23.70 12.61
CA ILE A 138 -17.81 22.29 13.02
C ILE A 138 -16.66 21.59 12.28
N GLU A 139 -16.51 21.82 10.98
CA GLU A 139 -15.48 21.13 10.18
C GLU A 139 -14.07 21.70 10.38
N ALA A 140 -13.96 22.94 10.88
CA ALA A 140 -12.69 23.60 11.15
C ALA A 140 -12.13 23.34 12.55
N GLU A 141 -12.92 22.81 13.48
CA GLU A 141 -12.55 22.48 14.86
C GLU A 141 -11.92 21.09 14.98
#